data_AF-A0A3M2AWL8-F1
#
_entry.id   AF-A0A3M2AWL8-F1
#
_cell.length_a   1.000
_cell.length_b   1.000
_cell.length_c   1.000
_cell.angle_alpha   90.00
_cell.angle_beta   90.00
_cell.angle_gamma   90.00
#
_symmetry.space_group_name_H-M   'P 1'
#
loop_
_entity.id
_entity.type
_entity.pdbx_description
1 polymer ?
#
loop_
_entity_poly.entity_id
_entity_poly.type
_entity_poly.pdbx_seq_one_letter_code
_entity_poly.pdbx_strand_id
1 'polypeptide(L)' 'EVLCGAYPFGEYDEVLKREVSNHLSCAFTTQKKLVEPGQDPYLIPRIAVPKDVWSFLAIIKRFTGANR' A
#
# COMPACT_ATOMS: atom_id res chain seq x y z
N GLU A 1 7.11 11.04 -16.22
CA GLU A 1 6.63 9.68 -15.91
C GLU A 1 6.50 9.55 -14.40
N VAL A 2 5.43 8.96 -13.88
CA VAL A 2 5.28 8.76 -12.43
C VAL A 2 5.95 7.43 -12.10
N LEU A 3 7.06 7.49 -11.36
CA LEU A 3 7.82 6.31 -10.98
C LEU A 3 7.54 5.97 -9.52
N CYS A 4 6.96 4.79 -9.28
CA CYS A 4 6.63 4.33 -7.94
C CYS A 4 7.37 3.04 -7.58
N GLY A 5 7.82 2.96 -6.33
CA GLY A 5 8.51 1.79 -5.79
C GLY A 5 7.64 0.99 -4.82
N ALA A 6 8.13 -0.18 -4.41
CA ALA A 6 7.55 -0.92 -3.30
C ALA A 6 8.68 -1.34 -2.36
N TYR A 7 8.51 -1.12 -1.06
CA TYR A 7 9.49 -1.56 -0.08
C TYR A 7 9.54 -3.10 -0.06
N PRO A 8 10.72 -3.72 -0.24
CA PRO A 8 10.88 -5.16 -0.13
C PRO A 8 10.39 -5.64 1.23
N PHE A 9 9.50 -6.64 1.25
CA PHE A 9 8.87 -7.17 2.46
C PHE A 9 8.12 -6.13 3.33
N GLY A 10 7.99 -4.89 2.86
CA GLY A 10 7.46 -3.77 3.63
C GLY A 10 8.42 -3.18 4.65
N GLU A 11 9.71 -3.50 4.56
CA GLU A 11 10.74 -2.97 5.46
C GLU A 11 11.18 -1.58 4.99
N TYR A 12 11.07 -0.61 5.90
CA TYR A 12 11.54 0.75 5.68
C TYR A 12 11.82 1.41 7.03
N ASP A 13 12.66 2.44 6.98
CA ASP A 13 12.87 3.38 8.06
C ASP A 13 12.77 4.82 7.50
N GLU A 14 12.95 5.81 8.37
CA GLU A 14 12.87 7.21 7.97
C GLU A 14 14.00 7.63 7.02
N VAL A 15 15.16 6.97 7.08
CA VAL A 15 16.30 7.27 6.17
C VAL A 15 15.97 6.79 4.76
N LEU A 16 15.54 5.54 4.62
CA LEU A 16 15.15 4.97 3.32
C LEU A 16 13.96 5.70 2.72
N LYS A 17 12.95 6.02 3.53
CA LYS A 17 11.79 6.82 3.08
C LYS A 17 12.23 8.18 2.52
N ARG A 18 13.18 8.83 3.19
CA ARG A 18 13.74 10.11 2.73
C ARG A 18 14.43 9.94 1.37
N GLU A 19 15.27 8.93 1.20
CA GLU A 19 15.92 8.67 -0.09
C GLU A 19 14.92 8.32 -1.19
N VAL A 20 13.92 7.51 -0.88
CA VAL A 20 12.81 7.20 -1.80
C VAL A 20 12.12 8.49 -2.26
N SER A 21 11.89 9.46 -1.36
CA SER A 21 11.26 10.73 -1.73
C SER A 21 12.10 11.63 -2.64
N ASN A 22 13.42 11.39 -2.72
CA ASN A 22 14.32 12.11 -3.62
C ASN A 22 14.31 11.51 -5.04
N HIS A 23 13.90 10.25 -5.20
CA HIS A 23 14.08 9.49 -6.44
C HIS A 23 12.77 8.98 -7.07
N LEU A 24 11.72 8.82 -6.27
CA LEU A 24 10.44 8.26 -6.67
C LEU A 24 9.32 9.24 -6.38
N SER A 25 8.20 9.09 -7.08
CA SER A 25 6.99 9.86 -6.84
C SER A 25 6.12 9.26 -5.73
N CYS A 26 6.24 7.95 -5.49
CA CYS A 26 5.48 7.25 -4.47
C CYS A 26 6.10 5.90 -4.09
N ALA A 27 5.71 5.34 -2.93
CA ALA A 27 6.13 4.01 -2.51
C ALA A 27 5.08 3.24 -1.72
N PHE A 28 5.02 1.92 -1.98
CA PHE A 28 4.05 1.01 -1.36
C PHE A 28 4.65 0.21 -0.19
N THR A 29 3.90 0.11 0.91
CA THR A 29 4.20 -0.69 2.10
C THR A 29 3.41 -2.01 2.11
N THR A 30 3.53 -2.81 3.18
CA THR A 30 2.71 -4.00 3.43
C THR A 30 1.64 -3.78 4.51
N GLN A 31 1.45 -2.54 4.96
CA GLN A 31 0.42 -2.20 5.95
C GLN A 31 -0.98 -2.48 5.37
N LYS A 32 -1.78 -3.29 6.07
CA LYS A 32 -3.12 -3.73 5.65
C LYS A 32 -4.19 -2.68 5.97
N LYS A 33 -4.13 -1.53 5.29
CA LYS A 33 -5.10 -0.42 5.44
C LYS A 33 -5.59 0.04 4.06
N LEU A 34 -6.71 0.77 4.06
CA LEU A 34 -7.16 1.49 2.86
C LEU A 34 -6.31 2.73 2.63
N VAL A 35 -6.21 3.14 1.37
CA VAL A 35 -5.62 4.42 1.00
C VAL A 35 -6.63 5.53 1.33
N GLU A 36 -6.16 6.55 2.03
CA GLU A 36 -6.96 7.72 2.42
C GLU A 36 -6.39 8.99 1.77
N PRO A 37 -7.24 10.00 1.46
CA PRO A 37 -6.75 11.29 0.97
C PRO A 37 -5.79 11.95 1.97
N GLY A 38 -4.71 12.56 1.47
CA GLY A 38 -3.72 13.24 2.31
C GLY A 38 -2.72 12.32 3.01
N GLN A 39 -2.77 11.01 2.79
CA GLN A 39 -1.73 10.10 3.25
C GLN A 39 -0.38 10.39 2.58
N ASP A 40 0.68 10.04 3.30
CA ASP A 40 2.05 10.16 2.81
C ASP A 40 2.24 9.29 1.55
N PRO A 41 2.60 9.89 0.40
CA PRO A 41 2.75 9.17 -0.87
C PRO A 41 3.89 8.14 -0.84
N TYR A 42 4.79 8.22 0.14
CA TYR A 42 5.89 7.28 0.31
C TYR A 42 5.58 6.16 1.30
N LEU A 43 4.35 6.09 1.82
CA LEU A 43 3.89 5.08 2.77
C LEU A 43 2.53 4.49 2.37
N ILE A 44 2.28 4.30 1.08
CA ILE A 44 0.97 3.86 0.57
C ILE A 44 0.68 2.42 1.05
N PRO A 45 -0.41 2.18 1.80
CA PRO A 45 -0.74 0.84 2.29
C PRO A 45 -1.22 -0.07 1.15
N ARG A 46 -1.12 -1.39 1.36
CA ARG A 46 -1.59 -2.40 0.40
C ARG A 46 -2.39 -3.49 1.11
N ILE A 47 -3.38 -4.00 0.39
CA ILE A 47 -4.13 -5.17 0.82
C ILE A 47 -3.51 -6.41 0.16
N ALA A 48 -3.03 -7.34 0.98
CA ALA A 48 -2.51 -8.61 0.48
C ALA A 48 -3.67 -9.47 -0.06
N VAL A 49 -3.57 -9.89 -1.31
CA VAL A 49 -4.54 -10.80 -1.93
C VAL A 49 -4.08 -12.24 -1.71
N PRO A 50 -4.85 -13.06 -0.94
CA PRO A 50 -4.56 -14.47 -0.76
C PRO A 50 -4.88 -15.25 -2.03
N LYS A 51 -4.25 -16.41 -2.20
CA LYS A 51 -4.52 -17.32 -3.34
C LYS A 51 -5.89 -18.01 -3.25
N ASP A 52 -6.44 -18.09 -2.05
CA ASP A 52 -7.74 -18.72 -1.80
C ASP A 52 -8.89 -17.79 -2.24
N VAL A 53 -9.80 -18.34 -3.05
CA VAL A 53 -10.92 -17.60 -3.66
C VAL A 53 -11.88 -17.07 -2.61
N TRP A 54 -12.17 -17.84 -1.55
CA TRP A 54 -13.08 -17.41 -0.50
C TRP A 54 -12.52 -16.23 0.28
N SER A 55 -11.23 -16.30 0.60
CA SER A 55 -10.51 -15.22 1.28
C SER A 55 -10.40 -13.98 0.40
N PHE A 56 -10.20 -14.12 -0.91
CA PHE A 56 -10.25 -13.02 -1.87
C PHE A 56 -11.63 -12.34 -1.89
N LEU A 57 -12.71 -13.12 -2.03
CA LEU A 57 -14.09 -12.59 -2.02
C LEU A 57 -14.43 -11.90 -0.70
N ALA A 58 -13.96 -12.43 0.43
CA ALA A 58 -14.13 -11.80 1.74
C ALA A 58 -13.43 -10.43 1.83
N ILE A 59 -12.23 -10.31 1.24
CA ILE A 59 -11.50 -9.04 1.14
C ILE A 59 -12.26 -8.04 0.26
N ILE A 60 -12.71 -8.46 -0.92
CA ILE A 60 -13.52 -7.60 -1.80
C ILE A 60 -14.75 -7.11 -1.04
N LYS A 61 -15.55 -8.02 -0.46
CA LYS A 61 -16.73 -7.62 0.34
C LYS A 61 -16.37 -6.64 1.47
N ARG A 62 -15.28 -6.87 2.20
CA ARG A 62 -14.85 -5.99 3.30
C ARG A 62 -14.46 -4.60 2.84
N PHE A 63 -13.78 -4.48 1.69
CA PHE A 63 -13.19 -3.21 1.24
C PHE A 63 -13.99 -2.52 0.13
N THR A 64 -14.94 -3.19 -0.51
CA THR A 64 -15.82 -2.61 -1.54
C THR A 64 -17.31 -2.72 -1.22
N GLY A 65 -17.72 -3.60 -0.29
CA GLY A 65 -19.10 -4.05 -0.12
C GLY A 65 -19.81 -3.66 1.18
N ALA A 66 -19.21 -2.84 2.05
CA ALA A 66 -19.85 -2.38 3.28
C ALA A 66 -19.64 -0.88 3.49
N ASN A 67 -20.68 -0.10 3.17
CA ASN A 67 -20.94 1.30 3.53
C ASN A 67 -19.79 2.30 3.33
N ARG A 68 -19.74 2.88 2.13
CA ARG A 68 -19.54 4.33 2.02
C ARG A 68 -20.89 5.02 2.13
#